data_AF-A0A815Y093-F1
#
_entry.id   AF-A0A815Y093-F1
#
_cell.length_a   1.000
_cell.length_b   1.000
_cell.length_c   1.000
_cell.angle_alpha   90.00
_cell.angle_beta   90.00
_cell.angle_gamma   90.00
#
_symmetry.space_group_name_H-M   'P 1'
#
loop_
_entity.id
_entity.type
_entity.pdbx_description
1 polymer ?
#
loop_
_entity_poly.entity_id
_entity_poly.type
_entity_poly.pdbx_seq_one_letter_code
_entity_poly.pdbx_strand_id
1 'polypeptide(L)'
;MGSLLTLTISNCYMYFYQQDIVKQISNSGGLYFRYIDDIFLAINWPIRHFIKQVDRRNQFDSNIRLSANISLHADFLDLHMENQNGQLFTNVYHKPSHEPYYLPFNSIHPLHMKKNIPFAMFLRAIRYCSTFNAYLQERESLRMALLLNKYPGDLITSQFNRVLSKFEINDQLSIRNYERLRDQLIQSFHPSRDRTPFDHGKMMFVHYTYCTNMKSFPMKFHNLWHKYFDNSPINEITPILGTKNVDNLQKRLVHTRS
;
A
#
# COMPACT_ATOMS: atom_id res chain seq x y z
N MET A 1 12.07 15.39 9.11
CA MET A 1 12.59 14.22 9.85
C MET A 1 12.88 13.11 8.84
N GLY A 2 14.05 12.49 8.91
CA GLY A 2 14.36 11.25 8.17
C GLY A 2 15.43 11.41 7.09
N SER A 3 16.64 10.90 7.36
CA SER A 3 17.65 10.66 6.33
C SER A 3 17.08 9.73 5.26
N LEU A 4 17.43 9.96 3.99
CA LEU A 4 16.99 9.17 2.82
C LEU A 4 17.25 7.65 2.97
N LEU A 5 18.21 7.28 3.81
CA LEU A 5 18.61 5.88 4.02
C LEU A 5 17.91 5.21 5.20
N THR A 6 17.42 5.97 6.19
CA THR A 6 16.91 5.40 7.45
C THR A 6 15.75 4.44 7.20
N LEU A 7 14.75 4.84 6.42
CA LEU A 7 13.58 4.00 6.13
C LEU A 7 13.96 2.73 5.36
N THR A 8 14.94 2.82 4.46
CA THR A 8 15.44 1.66 3.70
C THR A 8 16.14 0.68 4.64
N ILE A 9 17.03 1.17 5.50
CA ILE A 9 17.76 0.34 6.47
C ILE A 9 16.78 -0.32 7.45
N SER A 10 15.81 0.43 7.98
CA SER A 10 14.75 -0.12 8.85
C SER A 10 13.97 -1.22 8.14
N ASN A 11 13.61 -1.03 6.86
CA ASN A 11 12.93 -2.06 6.09
C ASN A 11 13.79 -3.30 5.82
N CYS A 12 15.09 -3.15 5.57
CA CYS A 12 16.02 -4.26 5.42
C CYS A 12 16.13 -5.07 6.71
N TYR A 13 16.29 -4.39 7.85
CA TYR A 13 16.31 -5.04 9.16
C TYR A 13 14.98 -5.76 9.44
N MET A 14 13.84 -5.09 9.24
CA MET A 14 12.53 -5.69 9.47
C MET A 14 12.26 -6.87 8.54
N TYR A 15 12.78 -6.84 7.31
CA TYR A 15 12.74 -7.99 6.41
C TYR A 15 13.49 -9.19 6.99
N PHE A 16 14.72 -9.00 7.50
CA PHE A 16 15.48 -10.05 8.18
C PHE A 16 14.75 -10.56 9.44
N TYR A 17 14.28 -9.65 10.28
CA TYR A 17 13.56 -9.95 11.52
C TYR A 17 12.30 -10.81 11.29
N GLN A 18 11.55 -10.53 10.23
CA GLN A 18 10.24 -11.16 9.97
C GLN A 18 10.30 -12.46 9.16
N GLN A 19 11.42 -12.82 8.51
CA GLN A 19 11.47 -13.88 7.49
C GLN A 19 10.83 -15.19 7.96
N ASP A 20 11.22 -15.64 9.15
CA ASP A 20 10.75 -16.90 9.72
C ASP A 20 9.26 -16.86 10.08
N ILE A 21 8.75 -15.73 10.56
CA ILE A 21 7.33 -15.55 10.89
C ILE A 21 6.51 -15.64 9.61
N VAL A 22 6.92 -14.89 8.59
CA VAL A 22 6.23 -14.85 7.30
C VAL A 22 6.15 -16.26 6.70
N LYS A 23 7.27 -17.01 6.70
CA LYS A 23 7.29 -18.41 6.24
C LYS A 23 6.31 -19.29 7.01
N GLN A 24 6.30 -19.22 8.35
CA GLN A 24 5.40 -20.02 9.17
C GLN A 24 3.92 -19.68 8.91
N ILE A 25 3.61 -18.38 8.81
CA ILE A 25 2.25 -17.91 8.56
C ILE A 25 1.76 -18.34 7.17
N SER A 26 2.58 -18.13 6.14
CA SER A 26 2.26 -18.57 4.78
C SER A 26 2.05 -20.08 4.70
N ASN A 27 2.87 -20.90 5.37
CA ASN A 27 2.70 -22.35 5.41
C ASN A 27 1.39 -22.79 6.08
N SER A 28 0.82 -21.95 6.94
CA SER A 28 -0.47 -22.21 7.59
C SER A 28 -1.68 -21.64 6.83
N GLY A 29 -1.48 -21.08 5.64
CA GLY A 29 -2.53 -20.41 4.87
C GLY A 29 -2.98 -19.07 5.47
N GLY A 30 -2.17 -18.47 6.34
CA GLY A 30 -2.46 -17.18 6.95
C GLY A 30 -2.03 -15.99 6.09
N LEU A 31 -2.55 -14.81 6.43
CA LEU A 31 -2.19 -13.53 5.82
C LEU A 31 -1.18 -12.81 6.70
N TYR A 32 -0.14 -12.27 6.06
CA TYR A 32 0.84 -11.37 6.68
C TYR A 32 0.96 -10.11 5.83
N PHE A 33 0.63 -8.96 6.42
CA PHE A 33 0.84 -7.66 5.81
C PHE A 33 1.66 -6.77 6.74
N ARG A 34 2.59 -6.00 6.18
CA ARG A 34 3.37 -5.00 6.91
C ARG A 34 3.40 -3.68 6.14
N TYR A 35 3.18 -2.59 6.85
CA TYR A 35 3.41 -1.24 6.35
C TYR A 35 4.31 -0.49 7.34
N ILE A 36 5.58 -0.35 6.99
CA ILE A 36 6.62 0.23 7.86
C ILE A 36 6.65 -0.53 9.20
N ASP A 37 6.08 0.04 10.26
CA ASP A 37 6.08 -0.49 11.62
C ASP A 37 4.77 -1.22 11.97
N ASP A 38 3.70 -1.00 11.20
CA ASP A 38 2.41 -1.65 11.43
C ASP A 38 2.39 -3.04 10.78
N ILE A 39 1.96 -4.05 11.54
CA ILE A 39 1.83 -5.44 11.09
C ILE A 39 0.39 -5.89 11.29
N PHE A 40 -0.21 -6.46 10.25
CA PHE A 40 -1.50 -7.12 10.32
C PHE A 40 -1.37 -8.61 9.99
N LEU A 41 -2.02 -9.43 10.80
CA LEU A 41 -1.99 -10.88 10.70
C LEU A 41 -3.41 -11.43 10.74
N ALA A 42 -3.73 -12.36 9.84
CA ALA A 42 -4.92 -13.21 9.95
C ALA A 42 -4.49 -14.67 9.85
N ILE A 43 -4.66 -15.43 10.92
CA ILE A 43 -4.12 -16.79 11.05
C ILE A 43 -5.13 -17.72 11.72
N ASN A 44 -5.07 -19.00 11.38
CA ASN A 44 -5.90 -20.06 11.96
C ASN A 44 -5.19 -20.80 13.11
N TRP A 45 -4.35 -20.10 13.88
CA TRP A 45 -3.63 -20.71 15.00
C TRP A 45 -4.41 -20.57 16.30
N PRO A 46 -4.25 -21.51 17.24
CA PRO A 46 -4.75 -21.29 18.60
C PRO A 46 -4.04 -20.08 19.22
N ILE A 47 -4.80 -19.25 19.94
CA ILE A 47 -4.32 -18.01 20.57
C ILE A 47 -3.01 -18.18 21.35
N ARG A 48 -2.87 -19.28 22.09
CA ARG A 48 -1.66 -19.62 22.87
C ARG A 48 -0.39 -19.74 22.01
N HIS A 49 -0.52 -20.29 20.80
CA HIS A 49 0.61 -20.43 19.88
C HIS A 49 1.02 -19.06 19.37
N PHE A 50 0.06 -18.19 19.08
CA PHE A 50 0.34 -16.83 18.63
C PHE A 50 1.04 -16.01 19.72
N ILE A 51 0.54 -16.01 20.95
CA ILE A 51 1.17 -15.31 22.08
C ILE A 51 2.62 -15.78 22.27
N LYS A 52 2.85 -17.10 22.28
CA LYS A 52 4.21 -17.66 22.36
C LYS A 52 5.12 -17.21 21.22
N GLN A 53 4.58 -17.01 20.01
CA GLN A 53 5.35 -16.50 18.88
C GLN A 53 5.68 -15.03 19.04
N VAL A 54 4.75 -14.20 19.55
CA VAL A 54 5.03 -12.80 19.88
C VAL A 54 6.11 -12.70 20.95
N ASP A 55 6.02 -13.50 22.02
CA ASP A 55 7.01 -13.53 23.09
C ASP A 55 8.40 -13.92 22.59
N ARG A 56 8.48 -14.99 21.77
CA ARG A 56 9.73 -15.42 21.14
C ARG A 56 10.36 -14.32 20.30
N ARG A 57 9.55 -13.48 19.66
CA ARG A 57 10.03 -12.37 18.82
C ARG A 57 10.48 -11.17 19.64
N ASN A 58 9.78 -10.88 20.72
CA ASN A 58 10.21 -9.88 21.69
C ASN A 58 11.53 -10.25 22.41
N GLN A 59 11.94 -11.52 22.36
CA GLN A 59 13.25 -11.98 22.84
C GLN A 59 14.35 -11.97 21.77
N PHE A 60 14.01 -11.75 20.50
CA PHE A 60 14.97 -11.82 19.40
C PHE A 60 15.90 -10.60 19.36
N ASP A 61 15.37 -9.40 19.62
CA ASP A 61 16.14 -8.16 19.70
C ASP A 61 15.64 -7.34 20.88
N SER A 62 16.56 -6.97 21.80
CA SER A 62 16.22 -6.20 23.00
C SER A 62 15.71 -4.79 22.70
N ASN A 63 15.98 -4.26 21.51
CA ASN A 63 15.61 -2.91 21.10
C ASN A 63 14.26 -2.88 20.38
N ILE A 64 13.68 -4.04 20.04
CA ILE A 64 12.43 -4.12 19.28
C ILE A 64 11.41 -4.91 20.08
N ARG A 65 10.29 -4.25 20.37
CA ARG A 65 9.18 -4.85 21.09
C ARG A 65 7.91 -4.73 20.26
N LEU A 66 7.33 -5.87 19.93
CA LEU A 66 6.02 -6.01 19.33
C LEU A 66 4.95 -5.93 20.42
N SER A 67 4.00 -5.03 20.21
CA SER A 67 2.75 -4.94 20.96
C SER A 67 1.64 -5.52 20.08
N ALA A 68 1.06 -6.64 20.49
CA ALA A 68 0.02 -7.32 19.72
C ALA A 68 -1.35 -7.12 20.35
N ASN A 69 -2.30 -6.65 19.55
CA ASN A 69 -3.73 -6.63 19.88
C ASN A 69 -4.40 -7.80 19.15
N ILE A 70 -5.02 -8.72 19.89
CA ILE A 70 -5.61 -9.93 19.32
C ILE A 70 -7.12 -9.89 19.55
N SER A 71 -7.87 -9.93 18.46
CA SER A 71 -9.33 -9.84 18.49
C SER A 71 -9.90 -10.45 17.20
N LEU A 72 -11.21 -10.63 17.16
CA LEU A 72 -11.94 -10.97 15.93
C LEU A 72 -12.01 -9.79 14.95
N HIS A 73 -11.72 -8.58 15.41
CA HIS A 73 -11.59 -7.40 14.57
C HIS A 73 -10.22 -6.74 14.77
N ALA A 74 -9.73 -6.07 13.73
CA ALA A 74 -8.49 -5.30 13.81
C ALA A 74 -8.51 -4.14 12.81
N ASP A 75 -7.86 -3.05 13.20
CA ASP A 75 -7.66 -1.89 12.35
C ASP A 75 -6.25 -1.93 11.77
N PHE A 76 -6.12 -1.74 10.46
CA PHE A 76 -4.83 -1.66 9.78
C PHE A 76 -4.88 -0.55 8.74
N LEU A 77 -4.08 0.49 8.96
CA LEU A 77 -4.09 1.72 8.16
C LEU A 77 -5.50 2.35 8.12
N ASP A 78 -6.11 2.36 6.95
CA ASP A 78 -7.44 2.92 6.67
C ASP A 78 -8.55 1.85 6.63
N LEU A 79 -8.24 0.60 6.99
CA LEU A 79 -9.15 -0.54 6.93
C LEU A 79 -9.51 -1.05 8.33
N HIS A 80 -10.80 -1.20 8.57
CA HIS A 80 -11.33 -1.99 9.67
C HIS A 80 -11.66 -3.37 9.12
N MET A 81 -11.16 -4.43 9.76
CA MET A 81 -11.39 -5.81 9.35
C MET A 81 -12.05 -6.57 10.47
N GLU A 82 -13.07 -7.36 10.15
CA GLU A 82 -13.79 -8.22 11.08
C GLU A 82 -13.85 -9.64 10.52
N ASN A 83 -13.48 -10.62 11.33
CA ASN A 83 -13.66 -12.03 11.03
C ASN A 83 -15.02 -12.50 11.52
N GLN A 84 -15.91 -12.84 10.59
CA GLN A 84 -17.19 -13.46 10.87
C GLN A 84 -17.17 -14.89 10.33
N ASN A 85 -17.03 -15.87 11.24
CA ASN A 85 -17.05 -17.30 10.92
C ASN A 85 -16.06 -17.75 9.82
N GLY A 86 -14.84 -17.16 9.82
CA GLY A 86 -13.79 -17.50 8.86
C GLY A 86 -13.81 -16.65 7.59
N GLN A 87 -14.77 -15.74 7.43
CA GLN A 87 -14.81 -14.76 6.35
C GLN A 87 -14.41 -13.38 6.87
N LEU A 88 -13.49 -12.72 6.17
CA LEU A 88 -13.06 -11.36 6.49
C LEU A 88 -13.96 -10.34 5.81
N PHE A 89 -14.63 -9.53 6.61
CA PHE A 89 -15.37 -8.36 6.18
C PHE A 89 -14.51 -7.12 6.41
N THR A 90 -14.57 -6.17 5.47
CA THR A 90 -13.75 -4.96 5.52
C THR A 90 -14.62 -3.73 5.42
N ASN A 91 -14.32 -2.71 6.23
CA ASN A 91 -14.95 -1.40 6.21
C ASN A 91 -13.87 -0.30 6.22
N VAL A 92 -14.28 0.94 5.97
CA VAL A 92 -13.40 2.10 6.19
C VAL A 92 -13.18 2.28 7.69
N TYR A 93 -11.92 2.32 8.12
CA TYR A 93 -11.60 2.70 9.50
C TYR A 93 -11.54 4.21 9.65
N HIS A 94 -12.23 4.71 10.68
CA HIS A 94 -12.14 6.09 11.15
C HIS A 94 -11.65 6.06 12.60
N LYS A 95 -10.60 6.83 12.90
CA LYS A 95 -10.11 6.93 14.28
C LYS A 95 -11.22 7.47 15.20
N PRO A 96 -11.25 7.10 16.49
CA PRO A 96 -12.24 7.66 17.43
C PRO A 96 -12.21 9.19 17.53
N SER A 97 -11.05 9.80 17.29
CA SER A 97 -10.87 11.25 17.22
C SER A 97 -11.12 11.84 15.83
N HIS A 98 -11.70 11.08 14.89
CA HIS A 98 -11.98 11.54 13.55
C HIS A 98 -13.09 12.58 13.59
N GLU A 99 -12.77 13.80 13.19
CA GLU A 99 -13.76 14.81 12.89
C GLU A 99 -14.09 14.76 11.40
N PRO A 100 -15.35 15.06 11.00
CA PRO A 100 -15.75 15.14 9.60
C PRO A 100 -15.21 16.42 8.93
N TYR A 101 -13.95 16.76 9.18
CA TYR A 101 -13.27 17.92 8.64
C TYR A 101 -12.51 17.53 7.37
N TYR A 102 -12.89 18.20 6.28
CA TYR A 102 -12.22 18.10 4.99
C TYR A 102 -11.86 19.50 4.54
N LEU A 103 -10.99 19.62 3.53
CA LEU A 103 -10.65 20.93 2.99
C LEU A 103 -11.93 21.70 2.60
N PRO A 104 -12.27 22.83 3.25
CA PRO A 104 -13.54 23.49 2.99
C PRO A 104 -13.62 23.98 1.54
N PHE A 105 -14.81 23.89 0.94
CA PHE A 105 -14.96 24.24 -0.48
C PHE A 105 -14.68 25.72 -0.76
N ASN A 106 -14.95 26.59 0.21
CA ASN A 106 -14.69 28.03 0.14
C ASN A 106 -13.22 28.42 0.43
N SER A 107 -12.33 27.45 0.67
CA SER A 107 -10.90 27.74 0.86
C SER A 107 -10.20 28.18 -0.44
N ILE A 108 -9.09 28.91 -0.30
CA ILE A 108 -8.25 29.44 -1.39
C ILE A 108 -7.31 28.35 -1.92
N HIS A 109 -7.88 27.23 -2.34
CA HIS A 109 -7.17 26.13 -2.98
C HIS A 109 -7.65 25.94 -4.41
N PRO A 110 -6.81 25.43 -5.32
CA PRO A 110 -7.20 25.14 -6.69
C PRO A 110 -8.45 24.25 -6.75
N LEU A 111 -9.37 24.59 -7.66
CA LEU A 111 -10.66 23.90 -7.76
C LEU A 111 -10.50 22.40 -8.04
N HIS A 112 -9.49 22.01 -8.82
CA HIS A 112 -9.23 20.59 -9.12
C HIS A 112 -8.93 19.77 -7.86
N MET A 113 -8.22 20.33 -6.87
CA MET A 113 -7.95 19.64 -5.60
C MET A 113 -9.23 19.43 -4.81
N LYS A 114 -10.04 20.49 -4.68
CA LYS A 114 -11.33 20.43 -4.00
C LYS A 114 -12.26 19.41 -4.65
N LYS A 115 -12.36 19.40 -5.98
CA LYS A 115 -13.15 18.41 -6.75
C LYS A 115 -12.64 16.98 -6.57
N ASN A 116 -11.34 16.78 -6.38
CA ASN A 116 -10.77 15.45 -6.23
C ASN A 116 -11.07 14.81 -4.87
N ILE A 117 -11.39 15.60 -3.84
CA ILE A 117 -11.68 15.10 -2.49
C ILE A 117 -12.91 14.16 -2.48
N PRO A 118 -14.12 14.59 -2.92
CA PRO A 118 -15.27 13.70 -2.99
C PRO A 118 -15.02 12.45 -3.85
N PHE A 119 -14.30 12.62 -4.96
CA PHE A 119 -13.94 11.50 -5.84
C PHE A 119 -13.08 10.46 -5.12
N ALA A 120 -12.02 10.88 -4.44
CA ALA A 120 -11.10 9.98 -3.74
C ALA A 120 -11.78 9.29 -2.54
N MET A 121 -12.60 10.03 -1.80
CA MET A 121 -13.37 9.51 -0.66
C MET A 121 -14.35 8.43 -1.10
N PHE A 122 -15.13 8.68 -2.15
CA PHE A 122 -16.09 7.72 -2.67
C PHE A 122 -15.43 6.48 -3.26
N LEU A 123 -14.32 6.67 -3.98
CA LEU A 123 -13.50 5.57 -4.46
C LEU A 123 -12.96 4.70 -3.32
N ARG A 124 -12.49 5.32 -2.23
CA ARG A 124 -12.06 4.61 -1.01
C ARG A 124 -13.20 3.79 -0.42
N ALA A 125 -14.40 4.35 -0.30
CA ALA A 125 -15.57 3.65 0.24
C ALA A 125 -15.89 2.38 -0.55
N ILE A 126 -15.93 2.44 -1.88
CA ILE A 126 -16.20 1.25 -2.72
C ILE A 126 -15.09 0.20 -2.56
N ARG A 127 -13.82 0.61 -2.51
CA ARG A 127 -12.69 -0.32 -2.38
C ARG A 127 -12.68 -1.02 -1.03
N TYR A 128 -12.98 -0.30 0.05
CA TYR A 128 -12.74 -0.78 1.40
C TYR A 128 -13.95 -1.50 1.99
N CYS A 129 -15.17 -1.07 1.70
CA CYS A 129 -16.36 -1.77 2.17
C CYS A 129 -16.56 -3.09 1.41
N SER A 130 -16.62 -4.24 2.08
CA SER A 130 -16.87 -5.53 1.44
C SER A 130 -18.36 -5.77 1.17
N THR A 131 -19.25 -5.15 1.96
CA THR A 131 -20.70 -5.29 1.81
C THR A 131 -21.35 -4.01 1.28
N PHE A 132 -22.45 -4.17 0.55
CA PHE A 132 -23.23 -3.05 0.05
C PHE A 132 -23.77 -2.16 1.18
N ASN A 133 -24.21 -2.76 2.30
CA ASN A 133 -24.72 -2.02 3.44
C ASN A 133 -23.64 -1.16 4.11
N ALA A 134 -22.45 -1.71 4.32
CA ALA A 134 -21.31 -0.94 4.86
C ALA A 134 -20.94 0.23 3.93
N TYR A 135 -20.94 -0.01 2.62
CA TYR A 135 -20.71 1.04 1.63
C TYR A 135 -21.77 2.13 1.66
N LEU A 136 -23.05 1.79 1.80
CA LEU A 136 -24.12 2.78 1.88
C LEU A 136 -23.99 3.67 3.11
N GLN A 137 -23.69 3.07 4.27
CA GLN A 137 -23.45 3.82 5.51
C GLN A 137 -22.27 4.78 5.36
N GLU A 138 -21.15 4.28 4.83
CA GLU A 138 -19.96 5.11 4.58
C GLU A 138 -20.26 6.23 3.58
N ARG A 139 -20.94 5.92 2.46
CA ARG A 139 -21.33 6.91 1.44
C ARG A 139 -22.15 8.05 2.05
N GLU A 140 -23.14 7.73 2.89
CA GLU A 140 -23.95 8.75 3.54
C GLU A 140 -23.16 9.59 4.55
N SER A 141 -22.29 8.94 5.34
CA SER A 141 -21.37 9.64 6.25
C SER A 141 -20.48 10.63 5.49
N LEU A 142 -19.87 10.19 4.38
CA LEU A 142 -19.03 11.04 3.51
C LEU A 142 -19.83 12.19 2.89
N ARG A 143 -21.06 11.93 2.44
CA ARG A 143 -21.94 12.97 1.89
C ARG A 143 -22.23 14.04 2.93
N MET A 144 -22.57 13.64 4.16
CA MET A 144 -22.83 14.57 5.26
C MET A 144 -21.59 15.38 5.61
N ALA A 145 -20.43 14.73 5.72
CA ALA A 145 -19.18 15.44 5.99
C ALA A 145 -18.83 16.46 4.90
N LEU A 146 -19.00 16.12 3.62
CA LEU A 146 -18.75 17.07 2.52
C LEU A 146 -19.70 18.27 2.56
N LEU A 147 -20.98 18.05 2.87
CA LEU A 147 -21.96 19.13 3.04
C LEU A 147 -21.59 20.06 4.20
N LEU A 148 -21.14 19.51 5.34
CA LEU A 148 -20.62 20.28 6.47
C LEU A 148 -19.41 21.15 6.05
N ASN A 149 -18.59 20.66 5.11
CA ASN A 149 -17.45 21.39 4.54
C ASN A 149 -17.82 22.26 3.32
N LYS A 150 -19.10 22.62 3.19
CA LYS A 150 -19.66 23.57 2.20
C LYS A 150 -19.53 23.13 0.73
N TYR A 151 -19.40 21.83 0.47
CA TYR A 151 -19.42 21.31 -0.89
C TYR A 151 -20.85 21.40 -1.48
N PRO A 152 -21.02 21.90 -2.72
CA PRO A 152 -22.32 21.88 -3.39
C PRO A 152 -22.81 20.44 -3.60
N GLY A 153 -24.10 20.18 -3.36
CA GLY A 153 -24.70 18.85 -3.49
C GLY A 153 -24.51 18.24 -4.89
N ASP A 154 -24.76 19.02 -5.93
CA ASP A 154 -24.58 18.59 -7.33
C ASP A 154 -23.13 18.23 -7.64
N LEU A 155 -22.18 18.94 -7.01
CA LEU A 155 -20.77 18.62 -7.15
C LEU A 155 -20.46 17.27 -6.52
N ILE A 156 -20.96 16.99 -5.32
CA ILE A 156 -20.77 15.69 -4.66
C ILE A 156 -21.31 14.56 -5.55
N THR A 157 -22.56 14.69 -6.00
CA THR A 157 -23.21 13.70 -6.89
C THR A 157 -22.43 13.51 -8.19
N SER A 158 -21.99 14.60 -8.82
CA SER A 158 -21.19 14.53 -10.06
C SER A 158 -19.87 13.80 -9.85
N GLN A 159 -19.19 14.00 -8.71
CA GLN A 159 -17.94 13.31 -8.42
C GLN A 159 -18.15 11.83 -8.09
N PHE A 160 -19.25 11.47 -7.44
CA PHE A 160 -19.58 10.07 -7.18
C PHE A 160 -19.86 9.34 -8.50
N ASN A 161 -20.68 9.94 -9.37
CA ASN A 161 -20.94 9.40 -10.70
C ASN A 161 -19.66 9.31 -11.55
N ARG A 162 -18.74 10.27 -11.40
CA ARG A 162 -17.43 10.25 -12.08
C ARG A 162 -16.56 9.06 -11.67
N VAL A 163 -16.66 8.56 -10.43
CA VAL A 163 -15.96 7.34 -10.04
C VAL A 163 -16.50 6.16 -10.83
N LEU A 164 -17.82 5.98 -10.86
CA LEU A 164 -18.45 4.86 -11.56
C LEU A 164 -18.13 4.89 -13.05
N SER A 165 -18.28 6.06 -13.70
CA SER A 165 -17.98 6.19 -15.14
C SER A 165 -16.51 5.97 -15.47
N LYS A 166 -15.58 6.36 -14.58
CA LYS A 166 -14.14 6.12 -14.79
C LYS A 166 -13.78 4.63 -14.81
N PHE A 167 -14.52 3.79 -14.09
CA PHE A 167 -14.31 2.35 -14.03
C PHE A 167 -15.32 1.57 -14.89
N GLU A 168 -15.96 2.24 -15.85
CA GLU A 168 -16.92 1.63 -16.79
C GLU A 168 -18.10 0.94 -16.09
N ILE A 169 -18.46 1.44 -14.90
CA ILE A 169 -19.63 0.98 -14.14
C ILE A 169 -20.82 1.84 -14.56
N ASN A 170 -21.61 1.32 -15.51
CA ASN A 170 -22.80 2.01 -16.02
C ASN A 170 -24.06 1.75 -15.16
N ASP A 171 -24.06 0.65 -14.40
CA ASP A 171 -25.17 0.27 -13.53
C ASP A 171 -25.13 1.03 -12.21
N GLN A 172 -26.30 1.29 -11.63
CA GLN A 172 -26.37 1.71 -10.23
C GLN A 172 -25.89 0.58 -9.31
N LEU A 173 -25.09 0.94 -8.31
CA LEU A 173 -24.68 -0.01 -7.27
C LEU A 173 -25.90 -0.44 -6.45
N SER A 174 -26.09 -1.74 -6.35
CA SER A 174 -27.17 -2.41 -5.65
C SER A 174 -26.63 -3.63 -4.91
N ILE A 175 -27.40 -4.16 -3.97
CA ILE A 175 -26.99 -5.35 -3.21
C ILE A 175 -26.66 -6.56 -4.11
N ARG A 176 -27.27 -6.64 -5.30
CA ARG A 176 -27.11 -7.78 -6.24
C ARG A 176 -25.85 -7.70 -7.10
N ASN A 177 -25.36 -6.50 -7.40
CA ASN A 177 -24.21 -6.31 -8.30
C ASN A 177 -22.98 -5.74 -7.60
N TYR A 178 -23.09 -5.30 -6.34
CA TYR A 178 -22.03 -4.59 -5.62
C TYR A 178 -20.73 -5.38 -5.55
N GLU A 179 -20.77 -6.65 -5.14
CA GLU A 179 -19.58 -7.50 -5.00
C GLU A 179 -18.81 -7.62 -6.33
N ARG A 180 -19.50 -8.03 -7.39
CA ARG A 180 -18.93 -8.13 -8.75
C ARG A 180 -18.31 -6.83 -9.22
N LEU A 181 -19.01 -5.70 -9.07
CA LEU A 181 -18.56 -4.39 -9.55
C LEU A 181 -17.40 -3.84 -8.71
N ARG A 182 -17.41 -4.11 -7.41
CA ARG A 182 -16.31 -3.79 -6.50
C ARG A 182 -15.06 -4.58 -6.89
N ASP A 183 -15.18 -5.86 -7.19
CA ASP A 183 -14.04 -6.68 -7.59
C ASP A 183 -13.44 -6.23 -8.93
N GLN A 184 -14.29 -5.90 -9.90
CA GLN A 184 -13.86 -5.28 -11.16
C GLN A 184 -13.09 -3.98 -10.90
N LEU A 185 -13.59 -3.13 -9.99
CA LEU A 185 -12.92 -1.89 -9.60
C LEU A 185 -11.58 -2.18 -8.93
N ILE A 186 -11.49 -3.13 -7.99
CA ILE A 186 -10.23 -3.47 -7.31
C ILE A 186 -9.19 -4.00 -8.29
N GLN A 187 -9.59 -4.88 -9.21
CA GLN A 187 -8.70 -5.43 -10.24
C GLN A 187 -8.15 -4.34 -11.17
N SER A 188 -8.91 -3.29 -11.45
CA SER A 188 -8.43 -2.16 -12.27
C SER A 188 -7.24 -1.39 -11.65
N PHE A 189 -7.10 -1.41 -10.31
CA PHE A 189 -5.96 -0.80 -9.61
C PHE A 189 -4.71 -1.68 -9.61
N HIS A 190 -4.88 -2.95 -9.88
CA HIS A 190 -3.82 -3.92 -10.06
C HIS A 190 -3.78 -4.33 -11.53
N PRO A 191 -3.45 -3.42 -12.47
CA PRO A 191 -3.13 -3.88 -13.80
C PRO A 191 -2.05 -4.93 -13.62
N SER A 192 -2.21 -6.08 -14.27
CA SER A 192 -1.15 -7.06 -14.47
C SER A 192 0.03 -6.29 -15.02
N ARG A 193 0.87 -5.76 -14.12
CA ARG A 193 2.19 -5.35 -14.47
C ARG A 193 2.82 -6.68 -14.76
N ASP A 194 2.87 -7.04 -16.04
CA ASP A 194 3.84 -7.98 -16.58
C ASP A 194 5.22 -7.38 -16.28
N ARG A 195 5.58 -7.35 -14.99
CA ARG A 195 6.95 -7.20 -14.56
C ARG A 195 7.54 -8.51 -14.99
N THR A 196 8.34 -8.45 -16.05
CA THR A 196 9.27 -9.53 -16.35
C THR A 196 9.92 -9.94 -15.03
N PRO A 197 9.90 -11.25 -14.69
CA PRO A 197 10.40 -11.69 -13.40
C PRO A 197 11.83 -11.20 -13.24
N PHE A 198 12.03 -10.27 -12.30
CA PHE A 198 13.33 -9.71 -12.01
C PHE A 198 14.04 -10.70 -11.09
N ASP A 199 15.03 -11.41 -11.60
CA ASP A 199 15.81 -12.37 -10.82
C ASP A 199 16.72 -11.62 -9.83
N HIS A 200 16.19 -11.39 -8.63
CA HIS A 200 16.91 -10.74 -7.53
C HIS A 200 18.14 -11.53 -7.06
N GLY A 201 18.31 -12.80 -7.46
CA GLY A 201 19.51 -13.59 -7.18
C GLY A 201 20.67 -13.28 -8.12
N LYS A 202 20.38 -12.81 -9.34
CA LYS A 202 21.39 -12.52 -10.38
C LYS A 202 21.51 -11.04 -10.73
N MET A 203 20.48 -10.25 -10.42
CA MET A 203 20.39 -8.86 -10.82
C MET A 203 20.04 -7.98 -9.62
N MET A 204 20.67 -6.82 -9.55
CA MET A 204 20.35 -5.79 -8.55
C MET A 204 20.00 -4.49 -9.26
N PHE A 205 18.77 -4.03 -9.10
CA PHE A 205 18.37 -2.74 -9.67
C PHE A 205 18.77 -1.60 -8.73
N VAL A 206 19.67 -0.73 -9.18
CA VAL A 206 20.17 0.41 -8.44
C VAL A 206 19.50 1.67 -8.96
N HIS A 207 18.66 2.25 -8.12
CA HIS A 207 17.97 3.48 -8.46
C HIS A 207 18.85 4.71 -8.26
N TYR A 208 18.87 5.58 -9.27
CA TYR A 208 19.47 6.91 -9.15
C TYR A 208 18.53 7.97 -9.71
N THR A 209 18.59 9.17 -9.13
CA THR A 209 17.89 10.34 -9.65
C THR A 209 18.73 10.92 -10.78
N TYR A 210 18.19 10.94 -12.00
CA TYR A 210 18.89 11.53 -13.13
C TYR A 210 18.94 13.06 -12.99
N CYS A 211 20.16 13.59 -12.98
CA CYS A 211 20.45 15.01 -13.13
C CYS A 211 21.42 15.17 -14.31
N THR A 212 21.38 16.30 -15.02
CA THR A 212 22.25 16.56 -16.19
C THR A 212 23.73 16.37 -15.88
N ASN A 213 24.17 16.76 -14.67
CA ASN A 213 25.55 16.60 -14.20
C ASN A 213 25.96 15.14 -13.95
N MET A 214 25.00 14.20 -13.94
CA MET A 214 25.22 12.77 -13.68
C MET A 214 25.24 11.92 -14.96
N LYS A 215 25.39 12.52 -16.15
CA LYS A 215 25.45 11.77 -17.42
C LYS A 215 26.53 10.66 -17.43
N SER A 216 27.65 10.88 -16.74
CA SER A 216 28.74 9.89 -16.61
C SER A 216 28.59 8.94 -15.41
N PHE A 217 27.56 9.12 -14.59
CA PHE A 217 27.35 8.33 -13.38
C PHE A 217 27.27 6.83 -13.66
N PRO A 218 26.55 6.33 -14.70
CA PRO A 218 26.48 4.89 -14.93
C PRO A 218 27.84 4.24 -15.15
N MET A 219 28.66 4.83 -16.01
CA MET A 219 30.02 4.37 -16.27
C MET A 219 30.88 4.40 -15.01
N LYS A 220 30.85 5.51 -14.26
CA LYS A 220 31.62 5.65 -13.01
C LYS A 220 31.17 4.64 -11.94
N PHE A 221 29.87 4.39 -11.83
CA PHE A 221 29.33 3.41 -10.90
C PHE A 221 29.81 2.00 -11.26
N HIS A 222 29.76 1.59 -12.53
CA HIS A 222 30.25 0.27 -12.92
C HIS A 222 31.76 0.10 -12.67
N ASN A 223 32.55 1.15 -12.89
CA ASN A 223 33.97 1.14 -12.54
C ASN A 223 34.19 0.96 -11.02
N LEU A 224 33.41 1.65 -10.20
CA LEU A 224 33.45 1.48 -8.74
C LEU A 224 32.95 0.09 -8.32
N TRP A 225 31.89 -0.41 -8.95
CA TRP A 225 31.32 -1.72 -8.69
C TRP A 225 32.38 -2.81 -8.91
N HIS A 226 33.02 -2.79 -10.08
CA HIS A 226 34.11 -3.69 -10.43
C HIS A 226 35.23 -3.58 -9.39
N LYS A 227 35.76 -2.36 -9.18
CA LYS A 227 36.87 -2.10 -8.25
C LYS A 227 36.66 -2.66 -6.83
N TYR A 228 35.45 -2.54 -6.27
CA TYR A 228 35.19 -2.88 -4.88
C TYR A 228 34.50 -4.23 -4.67
N PHE A 229 33.74 -4.73 -5.65
CA PHE A 229 32.90 -5.91 -5.47
C PHE A 229 33.27 -7.12 -6.33
N ASP A 230 34.27 -7.06 -7.20
CA ASP A 230 34.66 -8.20 -8.04
C ASP A 230 35.10 -9.44 -7.26
N ASN A 231 35.77 -9.24 -6.12
CA ASN A 231 36.24 -10.33 -5.26
C ASN A 231 35.26 -10.60 -4.10
N SER A 232 34.05 -10.05 -4.16
CA SER A 232 33.03 -10.22 -3.12
C SER A 232 32.04 -11.33 -3.50
N PRO A 233 31.29 -11.88 -2.53
CA PRO A 233 30.23 -12.86 -2.78
C PRO A 233 29.10 -12.38 -3.70
N ILE A 234 29.06 -11.09 -4.03
CA ILE A 234 28.04 -10.48 -4.91
C ILE A 234 28.58 -10.14 -6.30
N ASN A 235 29.76 -10.65 -6.67
CA ASN A 235 30.37 -10.39 -7.98
C ASN A 235 29.54 -10.91 -9.17
N GLU A 236 28.81 -12.01 -8.96
CA GLU A 236 27.87 -12.62 -9.90
C GLU A 236 26.58 -11.78 -10.06
N ILE A 237 26.32 -10.86 -9.14
CA ILE A 237 25.17 -9.96 -9.23
C ILE A 237 25.48 -8.86 -10.23
N THR A 238 24.62 -8.75 -11.25
CA THR A 238 24.69 -7.69 -12.26
C THR A 238 23.92 -6.47 -11.77
N PRO A 239 24.58 -5.34 -11.43
CA PRO A 239 23.88 -4.12 -11.13
C PRO A 239 23.27 -3.54 -12.41
N ILE A 240 21.98 -3.20 -12.36
CA ILE A 240 21.27 -2.47 -13.40
C ILE A 240 20.96 -1.08 -12.85
N LEU A 241 21.51 -0.05 -13.47
CA LEU A 241 21.23 1.32 -13.06
C LEU A 241 20.02 1.83 -13.82
N GLY A 242 19.06 2.42 -13.11
CA GLY A 242 17.93 3.07 -13.76
C GLY A 242 17.12 3.96 -12.84
N THR A 243 16.42 4.93 -13.41
CA THR A 243 15.58 5.86 -12.64
C THR A 243 14.24 5.19 -12.28
N LYS A 244 13.75 5.40 -11.05
CA LYS A 244 12.48 4.82 -10.56
C LYS A 244 11.24 5.62 -10.96
N ASN A 245 11.40 6.91 -11.26
CA ASN A 245 10.28 7.84 -11.16
C ASN A 245 9.42 7.93 -12.42
N VAL A 246 9.94 7.49 -13.58
CA VAL A 246 9.21 7.60 -14.85
C VAL A 246 9.59 6.45 -15.77
N ASP A 247 8.61 5.61 -16.17
CA ASP A 247 8.84 4.40 -16.97
C ASP A 247 9.48 4.71 -18.33
N ASN A 248 9.11 5.83 -18.96
CA ASN A 248 9.70 6.27 -20.22
C ASN A 248 11.18 6.66 -20.06
N LEU A 249 11.53 7.30 -18.94
CA LEU A 249 12.90 7.69 -18.62
C LEU A 249 13.73 6.47 -18.20
N GLN A 250 13.12 5.54 -17.45
CA GLN A 250 13.72 4.25 -17.11
C GLN A 250 14.08 3.49 -18.39
N LYS A 251 13.13 3.28 -19.31
CA LYS A 251 13.39 2.59 -20.58
C LYS A 251 14.56 3.20 -21.37
N ARG A 252 14.78 4.51 -21.25
CA ARG A 252 15.85 5.24 -21.95
C ARG A 252 17.19 5.24 -21.21
N LEU A 253 17.19 5.13 -19.87
CA LEU A 253 18.36 5.30 -19.00
C LEU A 253 18.70 4.04 -18.20
N VAL A 254 18.18 2.88 -18.61
CA VAL A 254 18.60 1.58 -18.08
C VAL A 254 19.98 1.25 -18.67
N HIS A 255 20.95 1.08 -17.79
CA HIS A 255 22.30 0.66 -18.13
C HIS A 255 22.62 -0.63 -17.38
N THR A 256 22.99 -1.66 -18.11
CA THR A 256 23.50 -2.92 -17.57
C THR A 256 25.02 -2.90 -17.59
N ARG A 257 25.64 -3.72 -16.74
CA ARG A 257 27.08 -4.00 -16.79
C ARG A 257 27.39 -4.58 -18.19
N SER A 258 27.86 -3.76 -19.12
CA SER A 258 28.48 -4.17 -20.39
C SER A 258 29.97 -4.02 -20.24
#